data_AF-A0AAW3JYY1-F1
#
_entry.id   AF-A0AAW3JYY1-F1
#
_cell.length_a   1.000
_cell.length_b   1.000
_cell.length_c   1.000
_cell.angle_alpha   90.00
_cell.angle_beta   90.00
_cell.angle_gamma   90.00
#
_symmetry.space_group_name_H-M   'P 1'
#
loop_
_entity.id
_entity.type
_entity.pdbx_description
1 polymer ?
#
loop_
_entity_poly.entity_id
_entity_poly.type
_entity_poly.pdbx_seq_one_letter_code
_entity_poly.pdbx_strand_id
1 'polypeptide(L)'
;MRTIALISIVFGLTACQPQQVNQAAQKQHFVCKSLIEGFLKTQNLAEYQLDHLEPTLHQTAAVRNYRYHASSDQRMKINIPVQKDLAFKCLQTATDHFEIQLVNPQKPSSQTLLSLDLPPQKTIETLTAFALKTQ
;
A
#
# COMPACT_ATOMS: atom_id res chain seq x y z
N MET A 1 23.35 -25.10 43.99
CA MET A 1 22.49 -25.35 42.81
C MET A 1 21.48 -24.21 42.63
N ARG A 2 21.94 -22.98 42.34
CA ARG A 2 21.05 -21.80 42.19
C ARG A 2 21.40 -20.90 41.00
N THR A 3 22.57 -21.10 40.39
CA THR A 3 23.10 -20.26 39.31
C THR A 3 22.82 -20.75 37.89
N ILE A 4 22.28 -21.97 37.73
CA ILE A 4 22.04 -22.57 36.40
C ILE A 4 20.68 -22.13 35.81
N ALA A 5 19.77 -21.61 36.62
CA ALA A 5 18.41 -21.25 36.18
C ALA A 5 18.30 -19.94 35.39
N LEU A 6 19.36 -19.11 35.33
CA LEU A 6 19.34 -17.81 34.65
C LEU A 6 19.80 -17.85 33.18
N ILE A 7 20.47 -18.93 32.76
CA ILE A 7 21.08 -19.01 31.42
C ILE A 7 20.05 -19.42 30.36
N SER A 8 18.98 -20.13 30.75
CA SER A 8 17.93 -20.63 29.85
C SER A 8 16.99 -19.54 29.32
N ILE A 9 16.97 -18.34 29.90
CA ILE A 9 16.07 -17.25 29.46
C ILE A 9 16.66 -16.46 28.28
N VAL A 10 17.99 -16.48 28.08
CA VAL A 10 18.65 -15.68 27.03
C VAL A 10 18.53 -16.32 25.64
N PHE A 11 18.41 -17.65 25.56
CA PHE A 11 18.31 -18.37 24.28
C PHE A 11 16.92 -18.39 23.64
N GLY A 12 15.88 -17.91 24.34
CA GLY A 12 14.50 -17.83 23.80
C GLY A 12 14.21 -16.59 22.96
N LEU A 13 15.13 -15.63 22.86
CA LEU A 13 14.90 -14.33 22.22
C LEU A 13 15.30 -14.27 20.74
N THR A 14 15.63 -15.40 20.09
CA THR A 14 15.76 -15.45 18.62
C THR A 14 14.39 -15.58 17.94
N ALA A 15 13.41 -14.78 18.36
CA ALA A 15 12.13 -14.66 17.68
C ALA A 15 12.16 -13.38 16.85
N CYS A 16 12.52 -13.54 15.59
CA CYS A 16 12.28 -12.68 14.42
C CYS A 16 13.48 -12.82 13.47
N GLN A 17 13.47 -13.87 12.64
CA GLN A 17 14.26 -13.81 11.41
C GLN A 17 13.76 -12.59 10.62
N PRO A 18 14.64 -11.66 10.21
CA PRO A 18 14.22 -10.53 9.42
C PRO A 18 13.64 -11.07 8.11
N GLN A 19 12.31 -10.99 8.00
CA GLN A 19 11.60 -11.47 6.83
C GLN A 19 12.13 -10.71 5.62
N GLN A 20 12.69 -11.43 4.66
CA GLN A 20 13.40 -10.86 3.53
C GLN A 20 12.45 -9.90 2.78
N VAL A 21 12.76 -8.60 2.86
CA VAL A 21 11.89 -7.55 2.34
C VAL A 21 12.04 -7.48 0.83
N ASN A 22 10.95 -7.73 0.12
CA ASN A 22 10.90 -7.57 -1.33
C ASN A 22 10.77 -6.07 -1.66
N GLN A 23 11.91 -5.41 -1.88
CA GLN A 23 11.96 -3.96 -2.13
C GLN A 23 11.15 -3.56 -3.36
N ALA A 24 11.10 -4.38 -4.41
CA ALA A 24 10.31 -4.09 -5.60
C ALA A 24 8.81 -4.11 -5.29
N ALA A 25 8.33 -5.11 -4.53
CA ALA A 25 6.94 -5.19 -4.10
C ALA A 25 6.55 -4.02 -3.18
N GLN A 26 7.46 -3.57 -2.29
CA GLN A 26 7.23 -2.41 -1.44
C GLN A 26 7.16 -1.10 -2.23
N LYS A 27 8.06 -0.91 -3.22
CA LYS A 27 8.02 0.27 -4.11
C LYS A 27 6.72 0.33 -4.89
N GLN A 28 6.33 -0.77 -5.51
CA GLN A 28 5.04 -0.87 -6.20
C GLN A 28 3.89 -0.54 -5.24
N HIS A 29 3.90 -1.13 -4.04
CA HIS A 29 2.85 -0.88 -3.06
C HIS A 29 2.73 0.59 -2.66
N PHE A 30 3.87 1.24 -2.41
CA PHE A 30 3.91 2.67 -2.08
C PHE A 30 3.25 3.51 -3.18
N VAL A 31 3.67 3.32 -4.43
CA VAL A 31 3.14 4.07 -5.59
C VAL A 31 1.63 3.83 -5.74
N CYS A 32 1.21 2.57 -5.78
CA CYS A 32 -0.20 2.22 -5.94
C CYS A 32 -1.07 2.78 -4.81
N LYS A 33 -0.61 2.66 -3.55
CA LYS A 33 -1.33 3.19 -2.38
C LYS A 33 -1.46 4.70 -2.44
N SER A 34 -0.37 5.41 -2.77
CA SER A 34 -0.39 6.87 -2.92
C SER A 34 -1.34 7.33 -4.02
N LEU A 35 -1.39 6.64 -5.15
CA LEU A 35 -2.33 6.94 -6.24
C LEU A 35 -3.78 6.74 -5.81
N ILE A 36 -4.09 5.60 -5.16
CA ILE A 36 -5.45 5.32 -4.68
C ILE A 36 -5.88 6.32 -3.61
N GLU A 37 -5.02 6.60 -2.63
CA GLU A 37 -5.31 7.59 -1.58
C GLU A 37 -5.48 9.00 -2.15
N GLY A 38 -4.68 9.37 -3.16
CA GLY A 38 -4.85 10.61 -3.91
C GLY A 38 -6.24 10.70 -4.54
N PHE A 39 -6.64 9.67 -5.28
CA PHE A 39 -7.97 9.58 -5.88
C PHE A 39 -9.09 9.66 -4.84
N LEU A 40 -8.99 8.90 -3.74
CA LEU A 40 -9.99 8.92 -2.67
C LEU A 40 -10.13 10.32 -2.08
N LYS A 41 -9.02 11.02 -1.81
CA LYS A 41 -9.04 12.40 -1.30
C LYS A 41 -9.70 13.36 -2.29
N THR A 42 -9.39 13.28 -3.58
CA THR A 42 -10.02 14.16 -4.59
C THR A 42 -11.52 13.94 -4.72
N GLN A 43 -12.00 12.73 -4.40
CA GLN A 43 -13.41 12.36 -4.44
C GLN A 43 -14.16 12.60 -3.11
N ASN A 44 -13.53 13.23 -2.11
CA ASN A 44 -14.05 13.38 -0.74
C ASN A 44 -14.36 12.03 -0.05
N LEU A 45 -13.54 11.02 -0.31
CA LEU A 45 -13.62 9.67 0.26
C LEU A 45 -12.38 9.36 1.13
N ALA A 46 -11.80 10.38 1.77
CA ALA A 46 -10.56 10.25 2.55
C ALA A 46 -10.70 9.37 3.80
N GLU A 47 -11.92 9.07 4.22
CA GLU A 47 -12.27 8.17 5.33
C GLU A 47 -12.07 6.69 5.02
N TYR A 48 -11.84 6.34 3.75
CA TYR A 48 -11.58 4.97 3.33
C TYR A 48 -10.16 4.55 3.70
N GLN A 49 -10.05 3.38 4.31
CA GLN A 49 -8.79 2.80 4.79
C GLN A 49 -8.52 1.48 4.08
N LEU A 50 -7.24 1.20 3.85
CA LEU A 50 -6.79 -0.05 3.25
C LEU A 50 -7.08 -1.21 4.21
N ASP A 51 -7.94 -2.13 3.78
CA ASP A 51 -8.31 -3.35 4.50
C ASP A 51 -7.35 -4.49 4.16
N HIS A 52 -7.20 -4.75 2.86
CA HIS A 52 -6.51 -5.93 2.36
C HIS A 52 -5.79 -5.64 1.04
N LEU A 53 -4.69 -6.34 0.81
CA LEU A 53 -3.95 -6.33 -0.45
C LEU A 53 -3.57 -7.75 -0.86
N GLU A 54 -3.61 -8.03 -2.17
CA GLU A 54 -3.27 -9.34 -2.72
C GLU A 54 -2.62 -9.22 -4.11
N PRO A 55 -1.50 -9.89 -4.40
CA PRO A 55 -0.71 -10.72 -3.48
C PRO A 55 0.05 -9.88 -2.45
N THR A 56 0.53 -10.52 -1.39
CA THR A 56 1.24 -9.86 -0.28
C THR A 56 2.54 -9.19 -0.75
N LEU A 57 3.15 -8.40 0.13
CA LEU A 57 4.39 -7.65 -0.17
C LEU A 57 5.65 -8.52 -0.20
N HIS A 58 5.54 -9.83 -0.01
CA HIS A 58 6.66 -10.76 -0.14
C HIS A 58 6.92 -11.14 -1.60
N GLN A 59 5.92 -10.95 -2.46
CA GLN A 59 5.97 -11.37 -3.85
C GLN A 59 5.93 -10.15 -4.78
N THR A 60 6.77 -10.15 -5.79
CA THR A 60 6.62 -9.24 -6.93
C THR A 60 5.42 -9.68 -7.75
N ALA A 61 4.61 -8.73 -8.22
CA ALA A 61 3.44 -9.04 -9.01
C ALA A 61 3.16 -7.90 -10.00
N ALA A 62 2.93 -8.23 -11.27
CA ALA A 62 2.53 -7.24 -12.26
C ALA A 62 1.15 -6.63 -11.95
N VAL A 63 0.32 -7.34 -11.17
CA VAL A 63 -1.01 -6.89 -10.76
C VAL A 63 -1.15 -7.09 -9.26
N ARG A 64 -1.65 -6.07 -8.56
CA ARG A 64 -2.01 -6.15 -7.14
C ARG A 64 -3.38 -5.55 -6.90
N ASN A 65 -4.23 -6.30 -6.22
CA ASN A 65 -5.57 -5.91 -5.82
C ASN A 65 -5.54 -5.26 -4.44
N TYR A 66 -6.35 -4.24 -4.24
CA TYR A 66 -6.50 -3.50 -2.99
C TYR A 66 -7.98 -3.41 -2.64
N ARG A 67 -8.33 -3.72 -1.39
CA ARG A 67 -9.67 -3.51 -0.84
C ARG A 67 -9.62 -2.39 0.20
N TYR A 68 -10.53 -1.45 0.09
CA TYR A 68 -10.69 -0.35 1.02
C TYR A 68 -12.08 -0.40 1.64
N HIS A 69 -12.15 -0.16 2.95
CA HIS A 69 -13.41 -0.04 3.68
C HIS A 69 -13.54 1.37 4.25
N ALA A 70 -14.77 1.83 4.46
CA ALA A 70 -15.03 3.07 5.19
C ALA A 70 -14.63 2.91 6.67
N SER A 71 -13.97 3.91 7.26
CA SER A 71 -13.60 3.88 8.68
C SER A 71 -14.79 3.57 9.60
N SER A 72 -14.52 2.81 10.66
CA SER A 72 -15.53 2.39 11.65
C SER A 72 -16.28 3.59 12.25
N ASP A 73 -15.61 4.71 12.46
CA ASP A 73 -16.20 5.94 13.03
C ASP A 73 -17.34 6.49 12.16
N GLN A 74 -17.31 6.25 10.85
CA GLN A 74 -18.38 6.64 9.93
C GLN A 74 -19.51 5.59 9.89
N ARG A 75 -19.17 4.30 10.06
CA ARG A 75 -20.14 3.20 10.07
C ARG A 75 -21.07 3.20 11.28
N MET A 76 -20.66 3.84 12.38
CA MET A 76 -21.45 3.96 13.60
C MET A 76 -22.45 5.13 13.61
N LYS A 77 -22.48 5.93 12.53
CA LYS A 77 -23.40 7.07 12.44
C LYS A 77 -24.81 6.63 12.06
N ILE A 78 -25.78 7.01 12.89
CA ILE A 78 -27.20 6.72 12.69
C ILE A 78 -27.71 7.52 11.48
N ASN A 79 -28.57 6.91 10.65
CA ASN A 79 -29.19 7.52 9.45
C ASN A 79 -28.25 7.89 8.29
N ILE A 80 -27.05 7.31 8.23
CA ILE A 80 -26.15 7.48 7.07
C ILE A 80 -26.19 6.22 6.19
N PRO A 81 -26.22 6.34 4.86
CA PRO A 81 -26.11 5.20 3.97
C PRO A 81 -24.86 4.37 4.25
N VAL A 82 -25.00 3.04 4.24
CA VAL A 82 -23.85 2.13 4.38
C VAL A 82 -22.93 2.31 3.17
N GLN A 83 -21.75 2.87 3.42
CA GLN A 83 -20.69 2.98 2.44
C GLN A 83 -20.19 1.57 2.08
N LYS A 84 -20.13 1.27 0.77
CA LYS A 84 -19.66 -0.01 0.25
C LYS A 84 -18.13 -0.05 0.22
N ASP A 85 -17.57 -1.26 0.33
CA ASP A 85 -16.15 -1.48 0.07
C ASP A 85 -15.79 -1.09 -1.36
N LEU A 86 -14.58 -0.55 -1.52
CA LEU A 86 -14.00 -0.21 -2.81
C LEU A 86 -12.89 -1.20 -3.13
N ALA A 87 -12.90 -1.71 -4.36
CA ALA A 87 -11.86 -2.60 -4.86
C ALA A 87 -11.11 -1.91 -6.00
N PHE A 88 -9.78 -1.89 -5.88
CA PHE A 88 -8.88 -1.32 -6.88
C PHE A 88 -7.92 -2.40 -7.37
N LYS A 89 -7.53 -2.30 -8.64
CA LYS A 89 -6.47 -3.10 -9.24
C LYS A 89 -5.36 -2.15 -9.66
N CYS A 90 -4.16 -2.36 -9.15
CA CYS A 90 -2.96 -1.68 -9.60
C CYS A 90 -2.23 -2.58 -10.60
N LEU A 91 -1.98 -2.09 -11.81
CA LEU A 91 -1.19 -2.76 -12.81
C LEU A 91 0.16 -2.07 -12.94
N GLN A 92 1.23 -2.86 -13.03
CA GLN A 92 2.56 -2.42 -13.35
C GLN A 92 2.94 -3.10 -14.68
N THR A 93 2.65 -2.43 -15.80
CA THR A 93 2.87 -2.97 -17.16
C THR A 93 4.32 -2.82 -17.61
N ALA A 94 5.03 -1.86 -17.04
CA ALA A 94 6.48 -1.66 -17.15
C ALA A 94 7.06 -1.30 -15.79
N THR A 95 8.39 -1.31 -15.63
CA THR A 95 9.05 -1.02 -14.34
C THR A 95 8.58 0.29 -13.73
N ASP A 96 8.35 1.31 -14.56
CA ASP A 96 8.01 2.67 -14.13
C ASP A 96 6.58 3.08 -14.49
N HIS A 97 5.80 2.23 -15.16
CA HIS A 97 4.42 2.55 -15.57
C HIS A 97 3.40 1.87 -14.67
N PHE A 98 2.51 2.66 -14.08
CA PHE A 98 1.50 2.22 -13.14
C PHE A 98 0.11 2.68 -13.57
N GLU A 99 -0.87 1.77 -13.52
CA GLU A 99 -2.29 2.08 -13.72
C GLU A 99 -3.11 1.68 -12.51
N ILE A 100 -4.05 2.54 -12.10
CA ILE A 100 -5.07 2.23 -11.10
C ILE A 100 -6.40 2.05 -11.80
N GLN A 101 -7.04 0.91 -11.59
CA GLN A 101 -8.38 0.62 -12.07
C GLN A 101 -9.35 0.44 -10.90
N LEU A 102 -10.54 1.00 -11.00
CA LEU A 102 -11.64 0.70 -10.10
C LEU A 102 -12.33 -0.58 -10.58
N VAL A 103 -12.47 -1.55 -9.68
CA VAL A 103 -13.17 -2.81 -9.95
C VAL A 103 -14.64 -2.62 -9.61
N ASN A 104 -15.50 -2.84 -10.60
CA ASN A 104 -16.93 -2.87 -10.37
C ASN A 104 -17.34 -4.30 -9.94
N PRO A 105 -17.91 -4.51 -8.74
CA PRO A 105 -18.32 -5.85 -8.32
C PRO A 105 -19.54 -6.38 -9.06
N GLN A 106 -20.35 -5.52 -9.69
CA GLN A 106 -21.54 -5.91 -10.45
C GLN A 106 -21.26 -6.18 -11.94
N LYS A 107 -20.13 -5.71 -12.47
CA LYS A 107 -19.76 -5.89 -13.88
C LYS A 107 -18.28 -6.29 -13.98
N PRO A 108 -17.91 -7.27 -14.81
CA PRO A 108 -16.52 -7.71 -14.96
C PRO A 108 -15.59 -6.63 -15.57
N SER A 109 -16.11 -5.46 -15.92
CA SER A 109 -15.35 -4.32 -16.42
C SER A 109 -14.67 -3.56 -15.29
N SER A 110 -13.35 -3.38 -15.38
CA SER A 110 -12.62 -2.40 -14.59
C SER A 110 -12.44 -1.11 -15.39
N GLN A 111 -12.52 0.05 -14.73
CA GLN A 111 -12.28 1.35 -15.35
C GLN A 111 -10.94 1.90 -14.88
N THR A 112 -10.05 2.27 -15.80
CA THR A 112 -8.82 2.99 -15.46
C THR A 112 -9.16 4.38 -14.93
N LEU A 113 -8.70 4.66 -13.71
CA LEU A 113 -8.88 5.94 -13.02
C LEU A 113 -7.66 6.84 -13.16
N LEU A 114 -6.47 6.26 -13.01
CA LEU A 114 -5.20 6.97 -13.01
C LEU A 114 -4.15 6.15 -13.77
N SER A 115 -3.25 6.83 -14.46
CA SER A 115 -2.05 6.27 -15.06
C SER A 115 -0.88 7.19 -14.74
N LEU A 116 0.26 6.61 -14.37
CA LEU A 116 1.45 7.33 -13.95
C LEU A 116 2.70 6.65 -14.50
N ASP A 117 3.53 7.43 -15.19
CA ASP A 117 4.92 7.09 -15.49
C ASP A 117 5.83 7.74 -14.46
N LEU A 118 6.60 6.93 -13.74
CA LEU A 118 7.62 7.43 -12.83
C LEU A 118 8.84 7.90 -13.62
N PRO A 119 9.34 9.12 -13.36
CA PRO A 119 10.60 9.52 -13.94
C PRO A 119 11.76 8.71 -13.32
N PRO A 120 12.90 8.62 -14.02
CA PRO A 120 14.08 7.94 -13.49
C PRO A 120 14.49 8.49 -12.12
N GLN A 121 15.06 7.66 -11.24
CA GLN A 121 15.48 8.08 -9.88
C GLN A 121 16.39 9.30 -9.88
N LYS A 122 17.33 9.40 -10.83
CA LYS A 122 18.20 10.57 -10.98
C LYS A 122 17.40 11.86 -11.20
N THR A 123 16.28 11.78 -11.88
CA THR A 123 15.37 12.91 -12.09
C THR A 123 14.54 13.19 -10.84
N ILE A 124 14.07 12.16 -10.13
CA ILE A 124 13.36 12.34 -8.85
C ILE A 124 14.24 13.12 -7.84
N GLU A 125 15.52 12.77 -7.74
CA GLU A 125 16.48 13.41 -6.83
C GLU A 125 16.65 14.91 -7.12
N THR A 126 16.58 15.33 -8.38
CA THR A 126 16.67 16.74 -8.77
C THR A 126 15.35 17.50 -8.63
N LEU A 127 14.23 16.80 -8.53
CA LEU A 127 12.89 17.37 -8.36
C LEU A 127 12.51 17.61 -6.90
N THR A 128 13.43 17.38 -5.95
CA THR A 128 13.19 17.70 -4.55
C THR A 128 13.13 19.22 -4.36
N ALA A 129 12.15 19.71 -3.60
CA ALA A 129 12.05 21.14 -3.26
C ALA A 129 13.20 21.62 -2.34
N PHE A 130 14.10 20.72 -1.94
CA PHE A 130 15.14 20.93 -0.95
C PHE A 130 16.50 20.54 -1.51
N ALA A 131 17.30 21.52 -1.91
CA ALA A 131 18.72 21.29 -2.16
C ALA A 131 19.47 21.20 -0.82
N LEU A 132 20.26 20.14 -0.64
CA LEU A 132 21.22 20.08 0.46
C LEU A 132 22.22 21.23 0.28
N LYS A 133 22.37 22.10 1.28
CA LYS A 133 23.50 23.02 1.33
C LYS A 133 24.76 22.17 1.43
N THR A 134 25.47 22.03 0.31
CA THR A 134 26.86 21.56 0.33
C THR A 134 27.65 22.55 1.18
N GLN A 135 28.22 22.06 2.28
CA GLN A 135 29.21 22.77 3.09
C GLN A 135 30.53 22.86 2.35
#